data_AF-A0A7Y0SNN3-F1
#
_entry.id   AF-A0A7Y0SNN3-F1
#
_cell.length_a   1.000
_cell.length_b   1.000
_cell.length_c   1.000
_cell.angle_alpha   90.00
_cell.angle_beta   90.00
_cell.angle_gamma   90.00
#
_symmetry.space_group_name_H-M   'P 1'
#
loop_
_entity.id
_entity.type
_entity.pdbx_description
1 polymer ?
#
loop_
_entity_poly.entity_id
_entity_poly.type
_entity_poly.pdbx_seq_one_letter_code
_entity_poly.pdbx_strand_id
1 'polypeptide(L)'
;VAAGSDKTEAGWRNSDALHLQDAATLDVDYDDVNPYALEWPASPHIAAKHEHVEISYDVLSQKLAQHKQQADVVLVEGAGGWRVPVSDTDCLSTWVKEEQLPVVLVVGIKLGCLSHALLTA
;
A
#
# COMPACT_ATOMS: atom_id res chain seq x y z
N VAL A 1 -0.88 3.08 0.94
CA VAL A 1 0.27 3.93 0.56
C VAL A 1 0.40 3.83 -0.94
N ALA A 2 0.37 4.95 -1.66
CA ALA A 2 0.61 4.99 -3.09
C ALA A 2 1.36 6.26 -3.46
N ALA A 3 2.10 6.21 -4.56
CA ALA A 3 2.83 7.34 -5.13
C ALA A 3 2.47 7.49 -6.61
N GLY A 4 2.64 8.69 -7.18
CA GLY A 4 2.13 8.98 -8.52
C GLY A 4 0.62 9.18 -8.54
N SER A 5 0.07 9.84 -7.53
CA SER A 5 -1.36 10.15 -7.43
C SER A 5 -1.71 11.41 -8.21
N ASP A 6 -2.90 11.43 -8.81
CA ASP A 6 -3.43 12.58 -9.54
C ASP A 6 -4.23 13.51 -8.62
N LYS A 7 -4.15 14.83 -8.87
CA LYS A 7 -4.95 15.81 -8.14
C LYS A 7 -6.38 15.84 -8.68
N THR A 8 -7.34 15.59 -7.82
CA THR A 8 -8.77 15.71 -8.14
C THR A 8 -9.44 16.76 -7.25
N GLU A 9 -10.70 17.08 -7.52
CA GLU A 9 -11.50 17.97 -6.65
C GLU A 9 -11.67 17.42 -5.23
N ALA A 10 -11.61 16.10 -5.07
CA ALA A 10 -11.73 15.42 -3.78
C ALA A 10 -10.37 15.20 -3.08
N GLY A 11 -9.28 15.73 -3.64
CA GLY A 11 -7.90 15.55 -3.16
C GLY A 11 -7.09 14.59 -4.04
N TRP A 12 -5.96 14.11 -3.51
CA TRP A 12 -5.07 13.19 -4.22
C TRP A 12 -5.70 11.81 -4.38
N ARG A 13 -5.70 11.27 -5.60
CA ARG A 13 -6.26 9.96 -5.92
C ARG A 13 -5.28 9.12 -6.71
N ASN A 14 -5.09 7.89 -6.27
CA ASN A 14 -4.32 6.88 -6.99
C ASN A 14 -5.31 5.88 -7.61
N SER A 15 -5.06 5.51 -8.87
CA SER A 15 -5.94 4.62 -9.62
C SER A 15 -6.12 3.25 -8.97
N ASP A 16 -5.06 2.68 -8.39
CA ASP A 16 -5.11 1.35 -7.80
C ASP A 16 -5.92 1.37 -6.49
N ALA A 17 -5.73 2.41 -5.68
CA ALA A 17 -6.54 2.63 -4.49
C ALA A 17 -8.03 2.82 -4.82
N LEU A 18 -8.36 3.55 -5.90
CA LEU A 18 -9.73 3.69 -6.38
C LEU A 18 -10.32 2.35 -6.83
N HIS A 19 -9.55 1.53 -7.57
CA HIS A 19 -10.02 0.19 -7.97
C HIS A 19 -10.29 -0.72 -6.76
N LEU A 20 -9.46 -0.65 -5.72
CA LEU A 20 -9.69 -1.38 -4.48
C LEU A 20 -10.95 -0.91 -3.77
N GLN A 21 -11.17 0.41 -3.72
CA GLN A 21 -12.37 1.02 -3.14
C GLN A 21 -13.63 0.59 -3.90
N ASP A 22 -13.63 0.68 -5.23
CA ASP A 22 -14.77 0.28 -6.08
C ASP A 22 -15.09 -1.21 -5.99
N ALA A 23 -14.08 -2.06 -5.76
CA ALA A 23 -14.24 -3.50 -5.60
C ALA A 23 -14.68 -3.93 -4.18
N ALA A 24 -14.60 -3.03 -3.20
CA ALA A 24 -14.99 -3.32 -1.84
C ALA A 24 -16.51 -3.50 -1.73
N THR A 25 -16.94 -4.39 -0.83
CA THR A 25 -18.37 -4.59 -0.54
C THR A 25 -18.93 -3.58 0.45
N LEU A 26 -18.06 -2.83 1.12
CA LEU A 26 -18.39 -1.78 2.07
C LEU A 26 -18.05 -0.42 1.46
N ASP A 27 -18.90 0.57 1.74
CA ASP A 27 -18.58 1.96 1.44
C ASP A 27 -17.56 2.46 2.47
N VAL A 28 -16.34 2.71 2.00
CA VAL A 28 -15.18 3.09 2.83
C VAL A 28 -14.62 4.41 2.30
N ASP A 29 -14.25 5.32 3.20
CA ASP A 29 -13.66 6.59 2.80
C ASP A 29 -12.30 6.36 2.11
N TYR A 30 -11.99 7.16 1.09
CA TYR A 30 -10.74 6.99 0.32
C TYR A 30 -9.50 7.10 1.22
N ASP A 31 -9.53 7.99 2.21
CA ASP A 31 -8.42 8.21 3.15
C ASP A 31 -8.22 7.01 4.12
N ASP A 32 -9.22 6.13 4.25
CA ASP A 32 -9.09 4.86 4.97
C ASP A 32 -8.51 3.75 4.09
N VAL A 33 -8.73 3.82 2.77
CA VAL A 33 -8.14 2.89 1.78
C VAL A 33 -6.68 3.25 1.52
N ASN A 34 -6.38 4.52 1.30
CA ASN A 34 -5.04 5.00 0.99
C ASN A 34 -4.68 6.27 1.79
N PRO A 35 -4.29 6.12 3.08
CA PRO A 35 -3.98 7.25 3.96
C PRO A 35 -2.76 8.06 3.52
N TYR A 36 -1.94 7.53 2.60
CA TYR A 36 -0.78 8.20 2.04
C TYR A 36 -0.85 8.15 0.52
N ALA A 37 -1.60 9.10 -0.06
CA ALA A 37 -1.68 9.34 -1.50
C ALA A 37 -0.68 10.44 -1.90
N LEU A 38 0.51 10.03 -2.33
CA LEU A 38 1.63 10.91 -2.67
C LEU A 38 1.59 11.28 -4.16
N GLU A 39 1.89 12.53 -4.49
CA GLU A 39 1.90 13.06 -5.86
C GLU A 39 3.09 12.51 -6.67
N TRP A 40 4.30 12.57 -6.12
CA TRP A 40 5.50 12.34 -6.92
C TRP A 40 5.62 10.85 -7.32
N PRO A 41 5.74 10.52 -8.63
CA PRO A 41 5.80 9.14 -9.11
C PRO A 41 7.19 8.51 -8.89
N ALA A 42 7.53 8.22 -7.63
CA ALA A 42 8.75 7.56 -7.21
C ALA A 42 8.47 6.51 -6.13
N SER A 43 9.52 5.82 -5.67
CA SER A 43 9.42 4.95 -4.51
C SER A 43 8.84 5.72 -3.30
N PRO A 44 7.94 5.12 -2.48
CA PRO A 44 7.24 5.82 -1.41
C PRO A 44 8.13 6.68 -0.51
N HIS A 45 9.29 6.17 -0.06
CA HIS A 45 10.23 6.97 0.75
C HIS A 45 10.74 8.25 0.06
N ILE A 46 10.98 8.20 -1.27
CA ILE A 46 11.45 9.37 -2.04
C ILE A 46 10.33 10.38 -2.20
N ALA A 47 9.13 9.91 -2.57
CA ALA A 47 7.96 10.77 -2.73
C ALA A 47 7.58 11.44 -1.40
N ALA A 48 7.53 10.67 -0.31
CA ALA A 48 7.25 11.16 1.02
C ALA A 48 8.27 12.21 1.47
N LYS A 49 9.57 11.96 1.25
CA LYS A 49 10.65 12.93 1.54
C LYS A 49 10.53 14.21 0.71
N HIS A 50 10.17 14.10 -0.56
CA HIS A 50 9.95 15.25 -1.44
C HIS A 50 8.76 16.10 -0.98
N GLU A 51 7.69 15.45 -0.52
CA GLU A 51 6.43 16.08 -0.10
C GLU A 51 6.41 16.45 1.39
N HIS A 52 7.52 16.26 2.11
CA HIS A 52 7.63 16.47 3.56
C HIS A 52 6.58 15.69 4.38
N VAL A 53 6.26 14.48 3.92
CA VAL A 53 5.36 13.53 4.59
C VAL A 53 6.18 12.42 5.24
N GLU A 54 5.78 12.01 6.44
CA GLU A 54 6.31 10.83 7.11
C GLU A 54 5.29 9.70 7.05
N ILE A 55 5.68 8.54 6.50
CA ILE A 55 4.82 7.36 6.45
C ILE A 55 4.92 6.64 7.80
N SER A 56 3.92 6.81 8.65
CA SER A 56 3.81 6.14 9.95
C SER A 56 3.05 4.82 9.87
N TYR A 57 3.63 3.77 10.45
CA TYR A 57 2.99 2.46 10.62
C TYR A 57 1.80 2.50 11.56
N ASP A 58 1.81 3.35 12.59
CA ASP A 58 0.68 3.48 13.51
C ASP A 58 -0.60 3.87 12.76
N VAL A 59 -0.49 4.76 11.77
CA VAL A 59 -1.63 5.14 10.92
C VAL A 59 -2.11 3.94 10.10
N LEU A 60 -1.20 3.16 9.51
CA LEU A 60 -1.57 1.96 8.75
C LEU A 60 -2.26 0.92 9.63
N SER A 61 -1.71 0.66 10.83
CA SER A 61 -2.28 -0.27 11.81
C SER A 61 -3.64 0.19 12.32
N GLN A 62 -3.84 1.48 12.55
CA GLN A 62 -5.14 2.03 12.93
C GLN A 62 -6.19 1.83 11.83
N LYS A 63 -5.87 2.14 10.56
CA LYS A 63 -6.79 1.92 9.43
C LYS A 63 -7.10 0.43 9.25
N LEU A 64 -6.07 -0.43 9.34
CA LEU A 64 -6.25 -1.88 9.27
C LEU A 64 -7.17 -2.39 10.40
N ALA A 65 -6.99 -1.91 11.63
CA ALA A 65 -7.84 -2.30 12.75
C ALA A 65 -9.30 -1.85 12.56
N GLN A 66 -9.52 -0.65 12.02
CA GLN A 66 -10.86 -0.15 11.67
C GLN A 66 -11.53 -1.06 10.62
N HIS A 67 -10.82 -1.41 9.54
CA HIS A 67 -11.34 -2.30 8.51
C HIS A 67 -11.66 -3.71 9.06
N LYS A 68 -10.79 -4.26 9.91
CA LYS A 68 -11.01 -5.57 10.57
C LYS A 68 -12.24 -5.60 11.49
N GLN A 69 -12.72 -4.44 11.97
CA GLN A 69 -13.94 -4.38 12.78
C GLN A 69 -15.23 -4.43 11.95
N GLN A 70 -15.14 -4.05 10.67
CA GLN A 70 -16.31 -3.87 9.80
C GLN A 70 -16.43 -4.97 8.75
N ALA A 71 -15.33 -5.62 8.38
CA ALA A 71 -15.28 -6.62 7.32
C ALA A 71 -14.87 -8.01 7.86
N ASP A 72 -15.46 -9.06 7.29
CA ASP A 72 -15.05 -10.45 7.55
C ASP A 72 -13.63 -10.74 7.01
N VAL A 73 -13.24 -10.04 5.93
CA VAL A 73 -11.94 -10.17 5.26
C VAL A 73 -11.46 -8.78 4.83
N VAL A 74 -10.19 -8.48 5.12
CA VAL A 74 -9.52 -7.26 4.65
C VAL A 74 -8.41 -7.67 3.69
N LEU A 75 -8.45 -7.16 2.46
CA LEU A 75 -7.38 -7.31 1.49
C LEU A 75 -6.51 -6.05 1.52
N VAL A 76 -5.20 -6.22 1.64
CA VAL A 76 -4.23 -5.11 1.57
C VAL A 76 -3.35 -5.32 0.35
N GLU A 77 -3.35 -4.35 -0.55
CA GLU A 77 -2.38 -4.28 -1.63
C GLU A 77 -1.13 -3.52 -1.15
N GLY A 78 0.05 -4.10 -1.38
CA GLY A 78 1.32 -3.43 -1.10
C GLY A 78 1.68 -2.39 -2.15
N ALA A 79 2.55 -1.44 -1.82
CA ALA A 79 3.04 -0.46 -2.78
C ALA A 79 4.26 -1.00 -3.54
N GLY A 80 4.21 -1.15 -4.86
CA GLY A 80 5.38 -1.61 -5.63
C GLY A 80 5.85 -3.02 -5.25
N GLY A 81 7.15 -3.20 -4.98
CA GLY A 81 7.75 -4.52 -4.68
C GLY A 81 7.78 -4.89 -3.20
N TRP A 82 8.05 -6.16 -2.87
CA TRP A 82 8.05 -6.65 -1.49
C TRP A 82 9.00 -5.91 -0.53
N ARG A 83 10.15 -5.45 -1.03
CA ARG A 83 11.13 -4.64 -0.27
C ARG A 83 11.03 -3.16 -0.60
N VAL A 84 9.83 -2.66 -0.90
CA VAL A 84 9.60 -1.22 -1.13
C VAL A 84 9.99 -0.42 0.12
N PRO A 85 10.91 0.55 0.02
CA PRO A 85 11.24 1.40 1.16
C PRO A 85 10.14 2.45 1.37
N VAL A 86 9.78 2.64 2.64
CA VAL A 86 8.86 3.69 3.11
C VAL A 86 9.58 4.78 3.91
N SER A 87 10.80 4.47 4.38
CA SER A 87 11.75 5.42 4.97
C SER A 87 13.17 5.08 4.51
N ASP A 88 14.17 5.83 4.99
CA ASP A 88 15.59 5.55 4.70
C ASP A 88 16.08 4.24 5.39
N THR A 89 15.33 3.71 6.37
CA THR A 89 15.73 2.54 7.18
C THR A 89 14.79 1.35 7.05
N ASP A 90 13.55 1.55 6.61
CA ASP A 90 12.49 0.54 6.67
C ASP A 90 11.75 0.34 5.36
N CYS A 91 11.21 -0.87 5.21
CA CYS A 91 10.39 -1.28 4.08
C CYS A 91 8.98 -1.60 4.54
N LEU A 92 7.99 -1.43 3.67
CA LEU A 92 6.58 -1.74 3.99
C LEU A 92 6.39 -3.18 4.50
N SER A 93 7.22 -4.12 4.05
CA SER A 93 7.20 -5.51 4.54
C SER A 93 7.57 -5.67 6.01
N THR A 94 8.23 -4.68 6.65
CA THR A 94 8.41 -4.65 8.11
C THR A 94 7.06 -4.53 8.81
N TRP A 95 6.22 -3.58 8.40
CA TRP A 95 4.86 -3.43 8.94
C TRP A 95 4.01 -4.68 8.72
N VAL A 96 4.09 -5.29 7.53
CA VAL A 96 3.37 -6.55 7.23
C VAL A 96 3.77 -7.68 8.21
N LYS A 97 5.05 -7.74 8.60
CA LYS A 97 5.55 -8.70 9.59
C LYS A 97 5.07 -8.37 11.01
N GLU A 98 5.08 -7.10 11.40
CA GLU A 98 4.62 -6.62 12.71
C GLU A 98 3.14 -6.94 12.93
N GLU A 99 2.30 -6.71 11.92
CA GLU A 99 0.87 -7.04 11.91
C GLU A 99 0.59 -8.55 11.70
N GLN A 100 1.64 -9.35 11.52
CA GLN A 100 1.59 -10.80 11.28
C GLN A 100 0.61 -11.19 10.15
N LEU A 101 0.57 -10.40 9.07
CA LEU A 101 -0.39 -10.62 8.00
C LEU A 101 0.00 -11.83 7.14
N PRO A 102 -0.97 -12.68 6.76
CA PRO A 102 -0.72 -13.67 5.73
C PRO A 102 -0.43 -12.97 4.40
N VAL A 103 0.55 -13.49 3.64
CA VAL A 103 1.02 -12.87 2.41
C VAL A 103 0.71 -13.76 1.22
N VAL A 104 0.09 -13.18 0.19
CA VAL A 104 -0.06 -13.80 -1.13
C VAL A 104 0.93 -13.13 -2.08
N LEU A 105 1.94 -13.88 -2.54
CA LEU A 105 2.89 -13.39 -3.54
C LEU A 105 2.34 -13.65 -4.94
N VAL A 106 2.07 -12.56 -5.68
CA VAL A 106 1.60 -12.63 -7.07
C VAL A 106 2.79 -12.43 -8.02
N VAL A 107 3.02 -13.39 -8.91
CA VAL A 107 4.01 -13.28 -9.99
C VAL A 107 3.36 -13.61 -11.33
N GLY A 108 3.68 -12.85 -12.38
CA GLY A 108 3.18 -13.14 -13.73
C GLY A 108 3.77 -14.43 -14.29
N ILE A 109 2.95 -15.25 -14.95
CA ILE A 109 3.38 -16.48 -15.63
C ILE A 109 4.15 -16.12 -16.90
N LYS A 110 5.48 -16.07 -16.79
CA LYS A 110 6.40 -15.79 -17.89
C LYS A 110 7.77 -16.44 -17.63
N LEU A 111 8.61 -16.55 -18.65
CA LEU A 111 9.99 -17.01 -18.47
C LEU A 111 10.68 -16.17 -17.38
N GLY A 112 11.26 -16.84 -16.38
CA GLY A 112 11.89 -16.21 -15.22
C GLY A 112 10.98 -16.05 -13.99
N CYS A 113 9.69 -16.41 -14.05
CA CYS A 113 8.77 -16.25 -12.91
C CYS A 113 9.18 -17.03 -11.66
N LEU A 114 9.78 -18.23 -11.81
CA LEU A 114 10.30 -19.01 -10.69
C LEU A 114 11.43 -18.28 -9.97
N SER A 115 12.38 -17.69 -10.72
CA SER A 115 13.47 -16.91 -10.13
C SER A 115 12.93 -15.65 -9.44
N HIS A 116 11.94 -14.97 -10.04
CA HIS A 116 11.31 -13.82 -9.42
C HIS A 116 10.63 -14.20 -8.10
N ALA A 117 9.85 -15.28 -8.07
CA ALA A 117 9.20 -15.75 -6.85
C ALA A 117 10.21 -16.10 -5.74
N LEU A 118 11.23 -16.90 -6.07
CA LEU A 118 12.24 -17.35 -5.10
C LEU A 118 13.16 -16.25 -4.59
N LEU A 119 13.40 -15.18 -5.37
CA LEU A 119 14.25 -14.06 -4.94
C LEU A 119 13.48 -12.96 -4.19
N THR A 120 12.14 -13.03 -4.17
CA THR A 120 11.30 -12.01 -3.54
C THR A 120 11.10 -12.26 -2.04
N ALA A 121 10.91 -13.53 -1.65
CA ALA A 121 10.48 -13.92 -0.30
C ALA A 121 11.50 -14.82 0.40
#